data_AF-A0ABD5W2V9-F1
#
_entry.id   AF-A0ABD5W2V9-F1
#
_cell.length_a   1.000
_cell.length_b   1.000
_cell.length_c   1.000
_cell.angle_alpha   90.00
_cell.angle_beta   90.00
_cell.angle_gamma   90.00
#
_symmetry.space_group_name_H-M   'P 1'
#
loop_
_entity.id
_entity.type
_entity.pdbx_description
1 polymer ?
#
loop_
_entity_poly.entity_id
_entity_poly.type
_entity_poly.pdbx_seq_one_letter_code
_entity_poly.pdbx_strand_id
1 'polypeptide(L)'
;MYAGTRDGSLGALDGETGKPLWTTNLGDRLRTPLVVNGTVYVRSISGVYAVDALTGEQQWAYTNTTENSSHYEILYSTSTRLTVVNGSVYFGDGEQLVALDAATGDEHWRVESETVIAGAPTVLDGTIYIGGLNGTVAAHDTTDGERVWQRSYNGETFYSSGIPSGRTNETIFVAGDSALYEFDTATGKQRSQFDSVVSGGMSPRSSSPGTGLSATRPRIRWSTPQAHVRSCTGWMPSPAKNSSGTATKSHSFTPSGRQGR
;
A
#
# COMPACT_ATOMS: atom_id res chain seq x y z
N MET A 1 -12.37 -8.66 -4.07
CA MET A 1 -10.96 -9.05 -3.80
C MET A 1 -10.13 -8.77 -5.04
N TYR A 2 -8.88 -8.31 -4.90
CA TYR A 2 -7.98 -8.07 -6.02
C TYR A 2 -6.67 -8.83 -5.80
N ALA A 3 -6.09 -9.39 -6.87
CA ALA A 3 -4.86 -10.14 -6.80
C ALA A 3 -4.02 -9.92 -8.06
N GLY A 4 -2.71 -9.67 -7.87
CA GLY A 4 -1.73 -9.61 -8.96
C GLY A 4 -0.92 -10.89 -9.03
N THR A 5 -0.56 -11.31 -10.23
CA THR A 5 0.23 -12.52 -10.48
C THR A 5 1.66 -12.18 -10.91
N ARG A 6 2.52 -13.22 -10.96
CA ARG A 6 3.92 -13.05 -11.40
C ARG A 6 4.08 -12.83 -12.91
N ASP A 7 3.10 -13.26 -13.70
CA ASP A 7 3.04 -13.09 -15.16
C ASP A 7 2.38 -11.78 -15.58
N GLY A 8 2.02 -10.90 -14.64
CA GLY A 8 1.46 -9.58 -14.94
C GLY A 8 -0.05 -9.50 -15.03
N SER A 9 -0.77 -10.56 -14.68
CA SER A 9 -2.22 -10.55 -14.62
C SER A 9 -2.72 -9.96 -13.31
N LEU A 10 -3.51 -8.89 -13.38
CA LEU A 10 -4.29 -8.34 -12.28
C LEU A 10 -5.74 -8.84 -12.41
N GLY A 11 -6.24 -9.53 -11.39
CA GLY A 11 -7.61 -10.03 -11.36
C GLY A 11 -8.43 -9.38 -10.26
N ALA A 12 -9.72 -9.18 -10.53
CA ALA A 12 -10.73 -8.91 -9.53
C ALA A 12 -11.67 -10.11 -9.39
N LEU A 13 -12.01 -10.41 -8.14
CA LEU A 13 -12.94 -11.46 -7.78
C LEU A 13 -14.02 -10.87 -6.87
N ASP A 14 -15.24 -11.34 -7.03
CA ASP A 14 -16.34 -11.04 -6.13
C ASP A 14 -15.97 -11.45 -4.70
N GLY A 15 -16.22 -10.55 -3.75
CA GLY A 15 -15.74 -10.71 -2.38
C GLY A 15 -16.46 -11.81 -1.59
N GLU A 16 -17.69 -12.15 -1.98
CA GLU A 16 -18.50 -13.15 -1.30
C GLU A 16 -18.37 -14.53 -1.94
N THR A 17 -18.38 -14.56 -3.28
CA THR A 17 -18.46 -15.80 -4.05
C THR A 17 -17.10 -16.25 -4.61
N GLY A 18 -16.11 -15.35 -4.66
CA GLY A 18 -14.82 -15.62 -5.28
C GLY A 18 -14.88 -15.79 -6.80
N LYS A 19 -15.99 -15.44 -7.45
CA LYS A 19 -16.10 -15.51 -8.92
C LYS A 19 -15.27 -14.40 -9.57
N PRO A 20 -14.58 -14.66 -10.68
CA PRO A 20 -13.84 -13.62 -11.39
C PRO A 20 -14.81 -12.56 -11.94
N LEU A 21 -14.47 -11.29 -11.74
CA LEU A 21 -15.18 -10.13 -12.27
C LEU A 21 -14.51 -9.62 -13.54
N TRP A 22 -13.19 -9.41 -13.48
CA TRP A 22 -12.37 -8.98 -14.61
C TRP A 22 -10.91 -9.42 -14.41
N THR A 23 -10.17 -9.43 -15.52
CA THR A 23 -8.72 -9.65 -15.54
C THR A 23 -8.08 -8.68 -16.52
N THR A 24 -6.98 -8.06 -16.11
CA THR A 24 -6.20 -7.09 -16.89
C THR A 24 -4.75 -7.55 -16.92
N ASN A 25 -4.14 -7.59 -18.11
CA ASN A 25 -2.74 -7.94 -18.25
C ASN A 25 -1.89 -6.66 -18.32
N LEU A 26 -0.99 -6.50 -17.34
CA LEU A 26 -0.08 -5.37 -17.18
C LEU A 26 1.37 -5.74 -17.55
N GLY A 27 1.62 -6.99 -17.95
CA GLY A 27 2.85 -7.43 -18.63
C GLY A 27 4.07 -7.74 -17.75
N ASP A 28 4.07 -7.37 -16.46
CA ASP A 28 5.20 -7.61 -15.55
C ASP A 28 4.76 -8.04 -14.14
N ARG A 29 5.66 -8.70 -13.41
CA ARG A 29 5.40 -9.27 -12.08
C ARG A 29 4.82 -8.25 -11.11
N LEU A 30 3.55 -8.45 -10.78
CA LEU A 30 2.81 -7.56 -9.89
C LEU A 30 3.12 -7.82 -8.40
N ARG A 31 3.12 -6.75 -7.64
CA ARG A 31 3.12 -6.74 -6.16
C ARG A 31 1.67 -6.73 -5.65
N THR A 32 1.47 -6.83 -4.34
CA THR A 32 0.13 -6.80 -3.73
C THR A 32 -0.58 -5.49 -4.10
N PRO A 33 -1.77 -5.55 -4.72
CA PRO A 33 -2.54 -4.35 -5.09
C PRO A 33 -3.03 -3.58 -3.87
N LEU A 34 -3.09 -2.26 -3.99
CA LEU A 34 -3.70 -1.34 -3.03
C LEU A 34 -4.93 -0.69 -3.66
N VAL A 35 -6.06 -0.70 -2.96
CA VAL A 35 -7.30 -0.09 -3.47
C VAL A 35 -7.60 1.18 -2.68
N VAL A 36 -7.69 2.31 -3.37
CA VAL A 36 -8.05 3.61 -2.80
C VAL A 36 -9.04 4.29 -3.74
N ASN A 37 -10.17 4.75 -3.19
CA ASN A 37 -11.17 5.56 -3.91
C ASN A 37 -11.63 5.01 -5.28
N GLY A 38 -11.77 3.69 -5.40
CA GLY A 38 -12.21 3.06 -6.66
C GLY A 38 -11.10 2.82 -7.69
N THR A 39 -9.84 3.07 -7.33
CA THR A 39 -8.67 2.76 -8.15
C THR A 39 -7.82 1.69 -7.47
N VAL A 40 -7.40 0.70 -8.25
CA VAL A 40 -6.43 -0.33 -7.89
C VAL A 40 -5.05 0.15 -8.33
N TYR A 41 -4.20 0.49 -7.37
CA TYR A 41 -2.79 0.80 -7.58
C TYR A 41 -1.97 -0.46 -7.42
N VAL A 42 -1.14 -0.77 -8.40
CA VAL A 42 -0.28 -1.95 -8.37
C VAL A 42 1.10 -1.61 -8.89
N ARG A 43 2.11 -2.16 -8.21
CA ARG A 43 3.51 -1.97 -8.57
C ARG A 43 4.06 -3.20 -9.28
N SER A 44 4.92 -2.99 -10.27
CA SER A 44 5.77 -4.01 -10.90
C SER A 44 7.25 -3.61 -10.80
N ILE A 45 8.13 -4.35 -11.48
CA ILE A 45 9.54 -3.94 -11.66
C ILE A 45 9.59 -2.77 -12.66
N SER A 46 8.75 -2.82 -13.70
CA SER A 46 8.67 -1.79 -14.74
C SER A 46 7.98 -0.49 -14.33
N GLY A 47 7.30 -0.43 -13.18
CA GLY A 47 6.54 0.78 -12.84
C GLY A 47 5.41 0.64 -11.84
N VAL A 48 4.52 1.64 -11.88
CA VAL A 48 3.27 1.71 -11.13
C VAL A 48 2.11 1.86 -12.11
N TYR A 49 1.02 1.16 -11.86
CA TYR A 49 -0.19 1.18 -12.67
C TYR A 49 -1.39 1.55 -11.80
N ALA A 50 -2.30 2.34 -12.36
CA ALA A 50 -3.62 2.58 -11.81
C ALA A 50 -4.66 1.93 -12.73
N VAL A 51 -5.56 1.16 -12.12
CA VAL A 51 -6.60 0.41 -12.82
C VAL A 51 -7.94 0.70 -12.15
N ASP A 52 -8.98 0.95 -12.93
CA ASP A 52 -10.33 1.13 -12.40
C ASP A 52 -10.78 -0.15 -11.67
N ALA A 53 -11.22 0.00 -10.42
CA ALA A 53 -11.53 -1.14 -9.56
C ALA A 53 -12.80 -1.90 -9.99
N LEU A 54 -13.69 -1.25 -10.74
CA LEU A 54 -14.95 -1.83 -11.21
C LEU A 54 -14.80 -2.49 -12.57
N THR A 55 -14.09 -1.86 -13.51
CA THR A 55 -14.00 -2.31 -14.90
C THR A 55 -12.73 -3.07 -15.22
N GLY A 56 -11.65 -2.87 -14.45
CA GLY A 56 -10.33 -3.38 -14.79
C GLY A 56 -9.61 -2.57 -15.88
N GLU A 57 -10.16 -1.45 -16.32
CA GLU A 57 -9.52 -0.61 -17.33
C GLU A 57 -8.32 0.13 -16.73
N GLN A 58 -7.17 0.06 -17.41
CA GLN A 58 -5.99 0.82 -17.00
C GLN A 58 -6.25 2.32 -17.19
N GLN A 59 -6.17 3.08 -16.11
CA GLN A 59 -6.33 4.53 -16.09
C GLN A 59 -5.03 5.23 -16.49
N TRP A 60 -3.90 4.81 -15.92
CA TRP A 60 -2.57 5.31 -16.27
C TRP A 60 -1.48 4.30 -15.91
N ALA A 61 -0.28 4.52 -16.47
CA ALA A 61 0.93 3.78 -16.12
C ALA A 61 2.12 4.74 -16.02
N TYR A 62 2.93 4.55 -14.98
CA TYR A 62 4.19 5.24 -14.78
C TYR A 62 5.34 4.23 -14.96
N THR A 63 6.19 4.43 -15.96
CA THR A 63 7.26 3.47 -16.33
C THR A 63 8.66 4.08 -16.32
N ASN A 64 8.83 5.30 -15.82
CA ASN A 64 10.13 5.95 -15.73
C ASN A 64 10.88 5.49 -14.47
N THR A 65 11.22 4.20 -14.38
CA THR A 65 11.94 3.61 -13.25
C THR A 65 13.41 3.39 -13.57
N THR A 66 14.27 3.43 -12.56
CA THR A 66 15.71 3.19 -12.74
C THR A 66 15.99 1.70 -12.96
N GLU A 67 16.59 1.35 -14.11
CA GLU A 67 16.91 -0.05 -14.47
C GLU A 67 18.01 -0.70 -13.59
N ASN A 68 18.72 0.09 -12.79
CA ASN A 68 19.93 -0.33 -12.05
C ASN A 68 19.73 -0.55 -10.55
N SER A 69 18.49 -0.58 -10.07
CA SER A 69 18.23 -0.80 -8.66
C SER A 69 18.82 -2.16 -8.24
N SER A 70 19.60 -2.17 -7.16
CA SER A 70 20.33 -3.28 -6.53
C SER A 70 19.36 -4.37 -6.05
N HIS A 71 18.77 -5.04 -7.03
CA HIS A 71 17.42 -5.58 -6.97
C HIS A 71 17.33 -6.97 -6.32
N TYR A 72 18.42 -7.65 -6.03
CA TYR A 72 18.35 -9.08 -5.69
C TYR A 72 17.55 -9.40 -4.42
N GLU A 73 17.57 -8.55 -3.39
CA GLU A 73 16.77 -8.78 -2.18
C GLU A 73 15.29 -8.34 -2.33
N ILE A 74 15.03 -7.41 -3.24
CA ILE A 74 13.72 -6.79 -3.44
C ILE A 74 12.89 -7.54 -4.50
N LEU A 75 13.53 -8.25 -5.43
CA LEU A 75 12.84 -8.98 -6.51
C LEU A 75 11.91 -10.09 -6.02
N TYR A 76 12.13 -10.64 -4.84
CA TYR A 76 11.32 -11.75 -4.32
C TYR A 76 10.10 -11.32 -3.51
N SER A 77 10.05 -10.08 -3.04
CA SER A 77 8.90 -9.63 -2.26
C SER A 77 7.64 -9.51 -3.12
N THR A 78 6.51 -9.83 -2.50
CA THR A 78 5.17 -9.57 -3.05
C THR A 78 4.47 -8.44 -2.33
N SER A 79 5.06 -7.83 -1.28
CA SER A 79 4.39 -6.82 -0.46
C SER A 79 3.94 -5.60 -1.27
N THR A 80 2.86 -4.96 -0.82
CA THR A 80 2.47 -3.62 -1.26
C THR A 80 3.66 -2.71 -0.99
N ARG A 81 4.24 -2.11 -2.03
CA ARG A 81 5.48 -1.31 -1.99
C ARG A 81 5.27 0.11 -2.50
N LEU A 82 4.08 0.61 -2.23
CA LEU A 82 3.64 1.97 -2.50
C LEU A 82 2.64 2.37 -1.42
N THR A 83 2.43 3.67 -1.27
CA THR A 83 1.43 4.27 -0.39
C THR A 83 0.66 5.31 -1.17
N VAL A 84 -0.66 5.32 -1.03
CA VAL A 84 -1.54 6.31 -1.66
C VAL A 84 -2.28 7.07 -0.57
N VAL A 85 -2.09 8.38 -0.53
CA VAL A 85 -2.70 9.25 0.47
C VAL A 85 -2.78 10.68 -0.06
N ASN A 86 -3.84 11.41 0.29
CA ASN A 86 -4.02 12.82 -0.06
C ASN A 86 -3.83 13.16 -1.56
N GLY A 87 -4.16 12.23 -2.45
CA GLY A 87 -4.02 12.45 -3.90
C GLY A 87 -2.62 12.18 -4.47
N SER A 88 -1.70 11.62 -3.69
CA SER A 88 -0.36 11.27 -4.14
C SER A 88 -0.04 9.78 -3.95
N VAL A 89 0.84 9.25 -4.80
CA VAL A 89 1.42 7.92 -4.70
C VAL A 89 2.90 8.04 -4.35
N TYR A 90 3.33 7.43 -3.25
CA TYR A 90 4.73 7.41 -2.81
C TYR A 90 5.31 6.00 -2.88
N PHE A 91 6.49 5.86 -3.47
CA PHE A 91 7.19 4.57 -3.52
C PHE A 91 8.69 4.75 -3.67
N GLY A 92 9.45 3.74 -3.26
CA GLY A 92 10.90 3.69 -3.44
C GLY A 92 11.30 2.97 -4.73
N ASP A 93 12.13 3.58 -5.56
CA ASP A 93 12.71 3.05 -6.80
C ASP A 93 14.23 2.91 -6.66
N GLY A 94 14.68 1.78 -6.09
CA GLY A 94 16.06 1.64 -5.64
C GLY A 94 16.35 2.58 -4.47
N GLU A 95 17.33 3.47 -4.67
CA GLU A 95 17.70 4.52 -3.70
C GLU A 95 16.97 5.84 -3.96
N GLN A 96 15.94 5.83 -4.81
CA GLN A 96 15.13 7.01 -5.09
C GLN A 96 13.79 6.92 -4.36
N LEU A 97 13.33 8.01 -3.75
CA LEU A 97 11.95 8.19 -3.32
C LEU A 97 11.21 8.99 -4.39
N VAL A 98 10.05 8.50 -4.83
CA VAL A 98 9.27 9.08 -5.92
C VAL A 98 7.86 9.40 -5.43
N ALA A 99 7.34 10.56 -5.84
CA ALA A 99 5.95 10.94 -5.66
C ALA A 99 5.27 11.18 -7.01
N LEU A 100 4.09 10.59 -7.19
CA LEU A 100 3.23 10.77 -8.35
C LEU A 100 1.90 11.40 -7.95
N ASP A 101 1.26 12.10 -8.88
CA ASP A 101 -0.16 12.42 -8.81
C ASP A 101 -0.97 11.13 -8.92
N ALA A 102 -1.89 10.90 -7.98
CA ALA A 102 -2.66 9.66 -7.93
C ALA A 102 -3.74 9.55 -9.01
N ALA A 103 -4.17 10.68 -9.59
CA ALA A 103 -5.18 10.74 -10.63
C ALA A 103 -4.57 10.61 -12.04
N THR A 104 -3.39 11.19 -12.28
CA THR A 104 -2.76 11.20 -13.62
C THR A 104 -1.56 10.27 -13.75
N GLY A 105 -0.89 9.94 -12.65
CA GLY A 105 0.38 9.22 -12.66
C GLY A 105 1.59 10.09 -12.99
N ASP A 106 1.41 11.41 -13.12
CA ASP A 106 2.49 12.34 -13.39
C ASP A 106 3.43 12.45 -12.18
N GLU A 107 4.73 12.49 -12.44
CA GLU A 107 5.73 12.66 -11.37
C GLU A 107 5.69 14.09 -10.82
N HIS A 108 5.47 14.21 -9.51
CA HIS A 108 5.61 15.49 -8.81
C HIS A 108 7.09 15.78 -8.53
N TRP A 109 7.77 14.80 -7.95
CA TRP A 109 9.18 14.90 -7.59
C TRP A 109 9.81 13.52 -7.43
N ARG A 110 11.14 13.53 -7.47
CA ARG A 110 12.02 12.39 -7.20
C ARG A 110 13.26 12.88 -6.49
N VAL A 111 13.65 12.19 -5.42
CA VAL A 111 14.82 12.54 -4.60
C VAL A 111 15.64 11.30 -4.25
N GLU A 112 16.94 11.50 -4.05
CA GLU A 112 17.85 10.48 -3.53
C GLU A 112 17.60 10.26 -2.03
N SER A 113 17.43 9.00 -1.62
CA SER A 113 17.24 8.60 -0.22
C SER A 113 18.50 8.04 0.43
N GLU A 114 19.61 7.89 -0.31
CA GLU A 114 20.90 7.35 0.16
C GLU A 114 20.80 5.93 0.75
N THR A 115 19.71 5.24 0.43
CA THR A 115 19.40 3.90 0.88
C THR A 115 18.35 3.27 0.01
N VAL A 116 18.47 1.96 -0.19
CA VAL A 116 17.46 1.20 -0.90
C VAL A 116 16.19 1.08 -0.05
N ILE A 117 15.09 1.63 -0.55
CA ILE A 117 13.80 1.60 0.14
C ILE A 117 13.11 0.25 -0.13
N ALA A 118 13.09 -0.63 0.86
CA ALA A 118 12.54 -1.98 0.72
C ALA A 118 11.05 -2.10 1.05
N GLY A 119 10.50 -1.16 1.82
CA GLY A 119 9.11 -1.13 2.27
C GLY A 119 8.21 -0.15 1.51
N ALA A 120 6.90 -0.17 1.80
CA ALA A 120 6.00 0.91 1.40
C ALA A 120 6.21 2.11 2.32
N PRO A 121 6.54 3.33 1.81
CA PRO A 121 6.73 4.52 2.62
C PRO A 121 5.53 4.83 3.52
N THR A 122 5.76 5.33 4.73
CA THR A 122 4.68 5.69 5.65
C THR A 122 4.48 7.19 5.66
N VAL A 123 3.24 7.66 5.52
CA VAL A 123 2.94 9.10 5.53
C VAL A 123 2.14 9.45 6.77
N LEU A 124 2.61 10.47 7.49
CA LEU A 124 1.95 11.01 8.67
C LEU A 124 2.19 12.52 8.73
N ASP A 125 1.12 13.30 8.86
CA ASP A 125 1.14 14.76 9.01
C ASP A 125 2.03 15.50 8.00
N GLY A 126 2.00 15.07 6.73
CA GLY A 126 2.78 15.70 5.65
C GLY A 126 4.25 15.26 5.60
N THR A 127 4.65 14.29 6.41
CA THR A 127 6.00 13.71 6.41
C THR A 127 5.97 12.24 5.96
N ILE A 128 6.89 11.86 5.09
CA ILE A 128 7.13 10.52 4.60
C ILE A 128 8.28 9.89 5.38
N TYR A 129 8.04 8.74 5.99
CA TYR A 129 9.03 7.96 6.70
C TYR A 129 9.43 6.75 5.87
N ILE A 130 10.73 6.50 5.81
CA ILE A 130 11.32 5.37 5.07
C ILE A 130 12.31 4.61 5.95
N GLY A 131 12.34 3.30 5.73
CA GLY A 131 13.35 2.39 6.26
C GLY A 131 14.12 1.77 5.10
N GLY A 132 15.44 1.71 5.26
CA GLY A 132 16.37 1.31 4.22
C GLY A 132 17.24 0.10 4.57
N LEU A 133 17.75 -0.56 3.54
CA LEU A 133 18.52 -1.81 3.69
C LEU A 133 19.91 -1.62 4.32
N ASN A 134 20.43 -0.39 4.41
CA ASN A 134 21.71 -0.08 5.04
C ASN A 134 21.56 0.42 6.50
N GLY A 135 20.43 0.12 7.15
CA GLY A 135 20.15 0.56 8.52
C GLY A 135 19.75 2.04 8.61
N THR A 136 19.39 2.65 7.48
CA THR A 136 18.92 4.03 7.44
C THR A 136 17.42 4.11 7.75
N VAL A 137 17.06 5.07 8.60
CA VAL A 137 15.69 5.56 8.73
C VAL A 137 15.72 7.05 8.39
N ALA A 138 14.78 7.51 7.58
CA ALA A 138 14.71 8.90 7.16
C ALA A 138 13.27 9.42 7.10
N ALA A 139 13.15 10.74 7.17
CA ALA A 139 11.92 11.48 6.97
C ALA A 139 12.08 12.49 5.83
N HIS A 140 11.07 12.62 4.99
CA HIS A 140 11.00 13.52 3.85
C HIS A 140 9.68 14.32 3.85
N ASP A 141 9.69 15.55 3.38
CA ASP A 141 8.46 16.34 3.21
C ASP A 141 7.65 15.81 2.03
N THR A 142 6.32 15.76 2.17
CA THR A 142 5.42 15.28 1.11
C THR A 142 5.32 16.22 -0.10
N THR A 143 5.64 17.50 0.08
CA THR A 143 5.44 18.57 -0.91
C THR A 143 6.52 18.55 -1.98
N ASP A 144 7.77 18.38 -1.59
CA ASP A 144 8.95 18.48 -2.47
C ASP A 144 9.94 17.32 -2.32
N GLY A 145 9.70 16.41 -1.37
CA GLY A 145 10.59 15.29 -1.08
C GLY A 145 11.84 15.68 -0.29
N GLU A 146 11.98 16.93 0.14
CA GLU A 146 13.17 17.37 0.89
C GLU A 146 13.32 16.57 2.18
N ARG A 147 14.54 16.13 2.45
CA ARG A 147 14.87 15.34 3.64
C ARG A 147 14.76 16.21 4.90
N VAL A 148 13.83 15.87 5.78
CA VAL A 148 13.64 16.50 7.09
C VAL A 148 14.72 16.02 8.06
N TRP A 149 14.95 14.71 8.12
CA TRP A 149 16.03 14.11 8.92
C TRP A 149 16.43 12.73 8.40
N GLN A 150 17.62 12.28 8.80
CA GLN A 150 18.12 10.93 8.55
C GLN A 150 18.95 10.43 9.72
N ARG A 151 18.83 9.14 10.01
CA ARG A 151 19.62 8.43 11.02
C ARG A 151 20.07 7.09 10.46
N SER A 152 21.27 6.68 10.86
CA SER A 152 21.85 5.39 10.48
C SER A 152 22.12 4.57 11.73
N TYR A 153 21.70 3.32 11.70
CA TYR A 153 21.83 2.34 12.77
C TYR A 153 22.67 1.18 12.23
N ASN A 154 23.97 1.23 12.53
CA ASN A 154 24.95 0.29 11.98
C ASN A 154 24.60 -1.16 12.37
N GLY A 155 24.64 -2.06 11.38
CA GLY A 155 24.38 -3.48 11.59
C GLY A 155 22.90 -3.88 11.53
N GLU A 156 22.01 -2.96 11.16
CA GLU A 156 20.58 -3.23 10.97
C GLU A 156 20.16 -3.11 9.51
N THR A 157 19.09 -3.81 9.16
CA THR A 157 18.38 -3.70 7.89
C THR A 157 16.92 -3.39 8.20
N PHE A 158 16.35 -2.32 7.63
CA PHE A 158 14.93 -2.01 7.81
C PHE A 158 14.14 -2.39 6.57
N TYR A 159 13.40 -3.50 6.64
CA TYR A 159 12.57 -4.01 5.53
C TYR A 159 11.19 -3.33 5.42
N SER A 160 10.83 -2.52 6.42
CA SER A 160 9.56 -1.81 6.50
C SER A 160 9.80 -0.33 6.71
N SER A 161 8.90 0.53 6.23
CA SER A 161 9.06 1.98 6.34
C SER A 161 8.41 2.60 7.58
N GLY A 162 8.29 1.83 8.66
CA GLY A 162 7.69 2.29 9.91
C GLY A 162 6.16 2.22 9.92
N ILE A 163 5.55 1.95 11.07
CA ILE A 163 4.10 2.03 11.29
C ILE A 163 3.86 3.10 12.36
N PRO A 164 3.01 4.12 12.11
CA PRO A 164 2.70 5.12 13.13
C PRO A 164 2.07 4.47 14.36
N SER A 165 2.38 5.01 15.53
CA SER A 165 1.64 4.65 16.74
C SER A 165 0.18 5.09 16.61
N GLY A 166 -0.77 4.16 16.78
CA GLY A 166 -2.21 4.48 16.78
C GLY A 166 -2.67 5.36 17.96
N ARG A 167 -1.77 5.75 18.87
CA ARG A 167 -2.07 6.59 20.04
C ARG A 167 -1.62 8.04 19.89
N THR A 168 -0.55 8.30 19.13
CA THR A 168 0.09 9.61 19.02
C THR A 168 0.84 9.72 17.71
N ASN A 169 0.90 10.91 17.12
CA ASN A 169 1.70 11.17 15.91
C ASN A 169 3.18 11.43 16.20
N GLU A 170 3.61 11.19 17.44
CA GLU A 170 4.98 11.44 17.90
C GLU A 170 5.94 10.28 17.65
N THR A 171 5.44 9.09 17.30
CA THR A 171 6.28 7.89 17.14
C THR A 171 5.91 7.03 15.95
N ILE A 172 6.95 6.45 15.35
CA ILE A 172 6.86 5.37 14.35
C ILE A 172 7.60 4.14 14.85
N PHE A 173 7.07 2.97 14.52
CA PHE A 173 7.68 1.67 14.80
C PHE A 173 8.23 1.04 13.53
N VAL A 174 9.54 0.85 13.43
CA VAL A 174 10.19 0.27 12.25
C VAL A 174 10.73 -1.09 12.62
N ALA A 175 10.34 -2.13 11.87
CA ALA A 175 10.88 -3.46 12.05
C ALA A 175 12.26 -3.56 11.38
N GLY A 176 13.28 -3.88 12.18
CA GLY A 176 14.62 -4.21 11.74
C GLY A 176 14.88 -5.72 11.77
N ASP A 177 16.13 -6.12 11.56
CA ASP A 177 16.56 -7.53 11.61
C ASP A 177 16.45 -8.11 13.02
N SER A 178 16.87 -7.34 14.02
CA SER A 178 17.04 -7.83 15.39
C SER A 178 15.87 -7.48 16.32
N ALA A 179 15.15 -6.40 16.01
CA ALA A 179 14.18 -5.80 16.91
C ALA A 179 13.10 -4.99 16.17
N LEU A 180 12.04 -4.65 16.91
CA LEU A 180 11.13 -3.58 16.55
C LEU A 180 11.60 -2.29 17.22
N TYR A 181 11.92 -1.28 16.43
CA TYR A 181 12.46 -0.02 16.92
C TYR A 181 11.39 1.06 16.99
N GLU A 182 11.40 1.85 18.05
CA GLU A 182 10.54 3.03 18.18
C GLU A 182 11.36 4.30 17.95
N PHE A 183 10.93 5.14 17.02
CA PHE A 183 11.57 6.42 16.71
C PHE A 183 10.61 7.59 16.96
N ASP A 184 11.19 8.69 17.41
CA ASP A 184 10.55 10.00 17.47
C ASP A 184 10.35 10.56 16.06
N THR A 185 9.12 10.95 15.72
CA THR A 185 8.77 11.42 14.36
C THR A 185 9.43 12.74 13.99
N ALA A 186 9.60 13.65 14.95
CA ALA A 186 10.17 14.98 14.70
C ALA A 186 11.68 14.94 14.49
N THR A 187 12.39 14.03 15.18
CA THR A 187 13.85 14.04 15.24
C THR A 187 14.51 12.78 14.68
N GLY A 188 13.74 11.72 14.43
CA GLY A 188 14.24 10.40 14.08
C GLY A 188 15.01 9.71 15.19
N LYS A 189 15.08 10.27 16.40
CA LYS A 189 15.83 9.68 17.50
C LYS A 189 15.12 8.42 18.01
N GLN A 190 15.87 7.34 18.18
CA GLN A 190 15.37 6.13 18.81
C GLN A 190 14.91 6.44 20.24
N ARG A 191 13.66 6.12 20.55
CA ARG A 191 13.05 6.23 21.88
C ARG A 191 13.18 4.91 22.65
N SER A 192 12.92 3.79 21.98
CA SER A 192 13.00 2.45 22.58
C SER A 192 13.23 1.37 21.51
N GLN A 193 13.42 0.13 21.94
CA GLN A 193 13.38 -1.05 21.06
C GLN A 193 12.78 -2.24 21.79
N PHE A 194 12.19 -3.15 21.03
CA PHE A 194 11.67 -4.44 21.48
C PHE A 194 12.46 -5.54 20.80
N ASP A 195 13.39 -6.14 21.54
CA ASP A 195 14.23 -7.22 21.02
C ASP A 195 13.36 -8.43 20.67
N SER A 196 13.61 -9.02 19.50
CA SER A 196 13.02 -10.30 19.15
C SER A 196 13.59 -11.38 20.09
N VAL A 197 12.75 -11.94 20.97
CA VAL A 197 13.15 -13.03 21.86
C VAL A 197 13.17 -14.36 21.10
N VAL A 198 13.88 -14.45 19.97
CA VAL A 198 14.11 -15.72 19.26
C VAL A 198 15.51 -15.76 18.67
N SER A 199 16.46 -16.27 19.47
CA SER A 199 17.63 -16.95 18.92
C SER A 199 17.19 -18.31 18.37
N GLY A 200 16.90 -18.42 17.07
CA GLY A 200 16.59 -19.70 16.45
C GLY A 200 15.91 -19.58 15.09
N GLY A 201 16.68 -19.81 14.03
CA GLY A 201 16.20 -19.74 12.64
C GLY A 201 15.05 -20.70 12.31
N MET A 202 14.36 -20.40 11.22
CA MET A 202 13.37 -21.27 10.61
C MET A 202 14.01 -22.60 10.15
N SER A 203 14.03 -23.58 11.03
CA SER A 203 14.07 -25.01 10.73
C SER A 203 13.76 -25.79 12.00
N PRO A 204 12.66 -26.57 12.07
CA PRO A 204 12.51 -27.52 13.16
C PRO A 204 13.57 -28.61 12.97
N ARG A 205 14.62 -28.61 13.80
CA ARG A 205 15.44 -29.81 13.99
C ARG A 205 14.52 -30.88 14.57
N SER A 206 14.30 -31.96 13.82
CA SER A 206 13.75 -33.17 14.38
C SER A 206 14.77 -33.77 15.34
N SER A 207 14.47 -33.71 16.64
CA SER A 207 15.14 -34.57 17.62
C SER A 207 14.07 -35.26 18.45
N SER A 208 14.03 -36.58 18.33
CA SER A 208 13.24 -37.54 19.11
C SER A 208 13.47 -37.39 20.64
N PRO A 209 12.58 -37.95 21.47
CA PRO A 209 12.19 -37.35 22.75
C PRO A 209 13.13 -37.71 23.90
N GLY A 210 13.52 -36.70 24.68
CA GLY A 210 14.29 -36.84 25.91
C GLY A 210 13.71 -35.95 27.01
N THR A 211 12.94 -36.58 27.91
CA THR A 211 12.68 -36.25 29.32
C THR A 211 12.85 -34.80 29.81
N GLY A 212 11.70 -34.15 30.03
CA GLY A 212 11.32 -33.54 31.31
C GLY A 212 12.11 -32.33 31.83
N LEU A 213 11.61 -31.13 31.53
CA LEU A 213 11.67 -29.99 32.46
C LEU A 213 10.33 -29.21 32.40
N SER A 214 9.73 -29.05 33.57
CA SER A 214 8.50 -28.28 33.79
C SER A 214 8.79 -26.79 33.62
N ALA A 215 8.13 -26.15 32.65
CA ALA A 215 8.14 -24.70 32.49
C ALA A 215 6.69 -24.19 32.54
N THR A 216 6.36 -23.49 33.61
CA THR A 216 5.09 -22.77 33.78
C THR A 216 5.00 -21.67 32.72
N ARG A 217 4.12 -21.86 31.72
CA ARG A 217 3.79 -20.82 30.73
C ARG A 217 2.93 -19.73 31.39
N PRO A 218 3.25 -18.43 31.26
CA PRO A 218 2.30 -17.40 31.62
C PRO A 218 1.13 -17.42 30.63
N ARG A 219 -0.10 -17.56 31.15
CA ARG A 219 -1.32 -17.39 30.35
C ARG A 219 -1.62 -15.91 30.22
N ILE A 220 -1.52 -15.37 29.00
CA ILE A 220 -2.12 -14.08 28.67
C ILE A 220 -3.64 -14.28 28.66
N ARG A 221 -4.35 -13.65 29.60
CA ARG A 221 -5.82 -13.59 29.60
C ARG A 221 -6.26 -12.37 28.80
N TRP A 222 -6.99 -12.60 27.72
CA TRP A 222 -7.76 -11.56 27.06
C TRP A 222 -9.03 -11.31 27.88
N SER A 223 -9.23 -10.09 28.38
CA SER A 223 -10.53 -9.64 28.87
C SER A 223 -11.29 -9.00 27.71
N THR A 224 -12.36 -9.66 27.26
CA THR A 224 -13.30 -9.10 26.29
C THR A 224 -14.08 -7.97 26.96
N PRO A 225 -14.05 -6.72 26.45
CA PRO A 225 -15.00 -5.72 26.88
C PRO A 225 -16.38 -6.07 26.31
N GLN A 226 -17.40 -6.13 27.15
CA GLN A 226 -18.79 -6.22 26.69
C GLN A 226 -19.12 -4.96 25.88
N ALA A 227 -19.28 -5.11 24.57
CA ALA A 227 -19.88 -4.07 23.74
C ALA A 227 -21.39 -4.02 24.03
N HIS A 228 -21.84 -2.95 24.70
CA HIS A 228 -23.26 -2.61 24.73
C HIS A 228 -23.68 -2.18 23.32
N VAL A 229 -24.41 -3.06 22.64
CA VAL A 229 -25.11 -2.75 21.39
C VAL A 229 -26.17 -1.69 21.69
N ARG A 230 -25.92 -0.44 21.31
CA ARG A 230 -26.98 0.57 21.17
C ARG A 230 -27.49 0.49 19.74
N SER A 231 -28.74 0.06 19.60
CA SER A 231 -29.47 0.04 18.34
C SER A 231 -29.69 1.47 17.84
N CYS A 232 -29.00 1.87 16.78
CA CYS A 232 -29.41 3.02 15.97
C CYS A 232 -30.54 2.57 15.03
N THR A 233 -31.77 2.59 15.54
CA THR A 233 -32.97 2.67 14.69
C THR A 233 -33.07 4.07 14.12
N GLY A 234 -32.96 4.19 12.80
CA GLY A 234 -33.28 5.43 12.11
C GLY A 234 -32.51 5.57 10.81
N TRP A 235 -32.98 4.89 9.76
CA TRP A 235 -33.12 5.41 8.40
C TRP A 235 -33.74 4.31 7.53
N MET A 236 -35.06 4.37 7.38
CA MET A 236 -35.79 3.68 6.32
C MET A 236 -35.92 4.64 5.14
N PRO A 237 -35.53 4.27 3.91
CA PRO A 237 -36.05 4.94 2.72
C PRO A 237 -37.49 4.46 2.50
N SER A 238 -38.46 5.38 2.50
CA SER A 238 -39.81 5.08 2.02
C SER A 238 -39.81 4.94 0.47
N PRO A 239 -40.55 3.98 -0.10
CA PRO A 239 -40.65 3.80 -1.54
C PRO A 239 -41.79 4.62 -2.18
N ALA A 240 -41.74 4.72 -3.52
CA ALA A 240 -42.72 5.21 -4.50
C ALA A 240 -42.41 6.61 -5.08
N LYS A 241 -42.57 6.86 -6.39
CA LYS A 241 -43.62 6.38 -7.30
C LYS A 241 -43.12 6.19 -8.74
N ASN A 242 -43.55 5.09 -9.35
CA ASN A 242 -43.72 4.97 -10.80
C ASN A 242 -44.78 5.98 -11.27
N SER A 243 -44.44 6.81 -12.25
CA SER A 243 -45.42 7.44 -13.12
C SER A 243 -45.15 7.00 -14.56
N SER A 244 -45.98 6.06 -15.00
CA SER A 244 -46.22 5.72 -16.38
C SER A 244 -46.74 6.93 -17.16
N GLY A 245 -46.08 7.25 -18.27
CA GLY A 245 -46.53 8.24 -19.25
C GLY A 245 -46.11 7.83 -20.65
N THR A 246 -46.94 7.01 -21.29
CA THR A 246 -46.95 6.74 -22.73
C THR A 246 -47.29 8.00 -23.53
N ALA A 247 -46.56 8.29 -24.61
CA ALA A 247 -47.14 8.77 -25.89
C ALA A 247 -46.08 8.97 -27.01
N THR A 248 -46.19 8.09 -28.02
CA THR A 248 -46.15 8.33 -29.48
C THR A 248 -44.94 8.93 -30.21
N LYS A 249 -44.46 8.10 -31.16
CA LYS A 249 -43.73 8.45 -32.40
C LYS A 249 -44.50 9.47 -33.25
N SER A 250 -43.76 10.35 -33.93
CA SER A 250 -44.14 10.83 -35.26
C SER A 250 -42.89 11.10 -36.10
N HIS A 251 -42.76 10.34 -37.20
CA HIS A 251 -41.92 10.68 -38.34
C HIS A 251 -42.57 11.84 -39.12
N SER A 252 -41.76 12.76 -39.64
CA SER A 252 -42.01 13.39 -40.94
C SER A 252 -40.70 13.91 -41.54
N PHE A 253 -40.71 14.00 -42.87
CA PHE A 253 -39.57 13.90 -43.78
C PHE A 253 -39.59 15.13 -44.71
N THR A 254 -38.47 15.89 -44.75
CA THR A 254 -37.88 16.78 -45.81
C THR A 254 -38.77 17.83 -46.55
N PRO A 255 -38.28 18.74 -47.45
CA PRO A 255 -36.93 18.94 -48.04
C PRO A 255 -36.43 20.42 -48.26
N SER A 256 -35.24 20.50 -48.89
CA SER A 256 -34.61 21.62 -49.64
C SER A 256 -33.94 22.74 -48.82
N GLY A 257 -32.80 23.33 -49.17
CA GLY A 257 -31.89 23.20 -50.30
C GLY A 257 -30.92 24.40 -50.31
N ARG A 258 -29.87 24.29 -51.15
CA ARG A 258 -29.10 25.37 -51.81
C ARG A 258 -27.63 25.61 -51.38
N GLN A 259 -26.86 25.76 -52.45
CA GLN A 259 -25.41 25.84 -52.65
C GLN A 259 -24.79 27.21 -52.31
N GLY A 260 -23.45 27.23 -52.26
CA GLY A 260 -22.55 28.38 -52.45
C GLY A 260 -21.79 28.71 -51.17
N ARG A 261 -20.46 28.82 -51.13
CA ARG A 261 -19.46 29.06 -52.17
C ARG A 261 -18.09 28.58 -51.65
#